data_AF-A0A956IBQ4-F1
#
_entry.id   AF-A0A956IBQ4-F1
#
_cell.length_a   1.000
_cell.length_b   1.000
_cell.length_c   1.000
_cell.angle_alpha   90.00
_cell.angle_beta   90.00
_cell.angle_gamma   90.00
#
_symmetry.space_group_name_H-M   'P 1'
#
loop_
_entity.id
_entity.type
_entity.pdbx_description
1 polymer ?
#
loop_
_entity_poly.entity_id
_entity_poly.type
_entity_poly.pdbx_seq_one_letter_code
_entity_poly.pdbx_strand_id
1 'polypeptide(L)'
;MRQGLVFLSCVWALAVGCKSEPLGVEGWAEAQRAAAESVCGCASALGRSVESCFEDYDTSEYGESYVCVEEGLAVEPEAIAHIDCVAESFWKLDRCTSSDSCEEDKVERCIDQHEVRVLRCPSGFAVFGYAQQLCLDRHEVARDPVKRYLDAVVRQHGYSADWRTCVRPVFEEYEFYVRDPAVCAVPHIDRYNECVRTGDGDCERLLTPTFSCPSLPQELLDWQATCFELD
;
A
#
# COMPACT_ATOMS: atom_id res chain seq x y z
N MET A 1 -66.89 -7.92 24.50
CA MET A 1 -66.38 -6.80 23.66
C MET A 1 -65.32 -6.08 24.48
N ARG A 2 -64.06 -5.82 24.13
CA ARG A 2 -63.13 -6.01 22.99
C ARG A 2 -61.74 -6.07 23.69
N GLN A 3 -60.98 -7.16 23.59
CA GLN A 3 -59.87 -7.40 22.65
C GLN A 3 -58.69 -6.41 22.74
N GLY A 4 -57.49 -6.95 22.95
CA GLY A 4 -56.24 -6.22 22.72
C GLY A 4 -54.96 -6.76 23.39
N LEU A 5 -54.78 -8.08 23.55
CA LEU A 5 -53.47 -8.65 23.92
C LEU A 5 -52.68 -8.89 22.63
N VAL A 6 -51.75 -7.97 22.33
CA VAL A 6 -50.76 -8.13 21.26
C VAL A 6 -49.75 -9.16 21.72
N PHE A 7 -49.80 -10.33 21.08
CA PHE A 7 -48.74 -11.34 21.18
C PHE A 7 -47.44 -10.71 20.64
N LEU A 8 -46.51 -10.43 21.56
CA LEU A 8 -45.11 -10.17 21.25
C LEU A 8 -44.51 -11.47 20.69
N SER A 9 -44.55 -11.58 19.37
CA SER A 9 -43.80 -12.58 18.61
C SER A 9 -42.31 -12.24 18.67
N CYS A 10 -41.65 -12.68 19.72
CA CYS A 10 -40.23 -12.98 19.64
C CYS A 10 -40.03 -14.25 18.82
N VAL A 11 -38.82 -14.37 18.28
CA VAL A 11 -38.19 -15.55 17.70
C VAL A 11 -38.42 -15.72 16.19
N TRP A 12 -37.30 -15.90 15.49
CA TRP A 12 -37.11 -16.14 14.05
C TRP A 12 -36.81 -14.91 13.17
N ALA A 13 -35.87 -14.08 13.61
CA ALA A 13 -34.92 -13.45 12.69
C ALA A 13 -33.64 -14.30 12.70
N LEU A 14 -33.68 -15.43 11.99
CA LEU A 14 -32.49 -16.12 11.54
C LEU A 14 -31.71 -15.17 10.63
N ALA A 15 -30.53 -14.75 11.09
CA ALA A 15 -29.31 -14.60 10.30
C ALA A 15 -29.46 -14.36 8.78
N VAL A 16 -30.14 -13.28 8.38
CA VAL A 16 -29.85 -12.64 7.09
C VAL A 16 -28.73 -11.68 7.41
N GLY A 17 -27.52 -12.00 6.96
CA GLY A 17 -26.34 -11.18 7.17
C GLY A 17 -26.66 -9.74 6.80
N CYS A 18 -26.72 -8.87 7.82
CA CYS A 18 -26.63 -7.44 7.57
C CYS A 18 -25.27 -7.23 6.93
N LYS A 19 -25.26 -7.07 5.60
CA LYS A 19 -24.13 -6.44 4.93
C LYS A 19 -24.01 -5.08 5.63
N SER A 20 -22.95 -4.88 6.40
CA SER A 20 -22.64 -3.56 6.95
C SER A 20 -22.69 -2.56 5.80
N GLU A 21 -23.15 -1.34 6.07
CA GLU A 21 -23.07 -0.28 5.06
C GLU A 21 -21.63 -0.23 4.54
N PRO A 22 -21.45 -0.05 3.21
CA PRO A 22 -20.12 0.05 2.64
C PRO A 22 -19.39 1.19 3.35
N LEU A 23 -18.27 0.86 3.98
CA LEU A 23 -17.45 1.77 4.78
C LEU A 23 -16.57 2.62 3.88
N GLY A 24 -16.22 2.10 2.70
CA GLY A 24 -15.37 2.76 1.74
C GLY A 24 -13.93 2.93 2.23
N VAL A 25 -13.14 3.70 1.48
CA VAL A 25 -11.74 3.95 1.81
C VAL A 25 -11.60 4.77 3.09
N GLU A 26 -12.49 5.76 3.30
CA GLU A 26 -12.50 6.57 4.53
C GLU A 26 -12.79 5.72 5.76
N GLY A 27 -13.85 4.89 5.72
CA GLY A 27 -14.19 4.01 6.83
C GLY A 27 -13.15 2.90 7.05
N TRP A 28 -12.44 2.46 6.01
CA TRP A 28 -11.28 1.57 6.13
C TRP A 28 -10.09 2.25 6.83
N ALA A 29 -9.79 3.50 6.48
CA ALA A 29 -8.72 4.28 7.13
C ALA A 29 -9.05 4.60 8.59
N GLU A 30 -10.31 4.94 8.89
CA GLU A 30 -10.79 5.16 10.25
C GLU A 30 -10.73 3.88 11.10
N ALA A 31 -11.19 2.75 10.56
CA ALA A 31 -11.17 1.47 11.27
C ALA A 31 -9.75 1.05 11.68
N GLN A 32 -8.79 1.24 10.77
CA GLN A 32 -7.38 0.96 11.06
C GLN A 32 -6.84 1.85 12.16
N ARG A 33 -7.07 3.16 12.08
CA ARG A 33 -6.63 4.10 13.11
C ARG A 33 -7.20 3.75 14.48
N ALA A 34 -8.49 3.46 14.56
CA ALA A 34 -9.13 3.05 15.81
C ALA A 34 -8.52 1.75 16.36
N ALA A 35 -8.31 0.75 15.50
CA ALA A 35 -7.67 -0.50 15.90
C ALA A 35 -6.23 -0.28 16.39
N ALA A 36 -5.45 0.56 15.71
CA ALA A 36 -4.10 0.93 16.11
C ALA A 36 -4.09 1.59 17.49
N GLU A 37 -4.94 2.59 17.70
CA GLU A 37 -5.09 3.28 19.00
C GLU A 37 -5.39 2.29 20.13
N SER A 38 -6.30 1.35 19.90
CA SER A 38 -6.67 0.35 20.90
C SER A 38 -5.57 -0.69 21.16
N VAL A 39 -4.96 -1.24 20.10
CA VAL A 39 -3.87 -2.24 20.22
C VAL A 39 -2.65 -1.61 20.89
N CYS A 40 -2.21 -0.45 20.42
CA CYS A 40 -1.03 0.23 20.93
C CYS A 40 -1.27 0.87 22.29
N GLY A 41 -2.49 1.31 22.58
CA GLY A 41 -2.92 1.70 23.92
C GLY A 41 -2.75 0.55 24.92
N CYS A 42 -3.19 -0.67 24.56
CA CYS A 42 -2.98 -1.83 25.41
C CYS A 42 -1.52 -2.27 25.49
N ALA A 43 -0.76 -2.22 24.40
CA ALA A 43 0.68 -2.52 24.43
C ALA A 43 1.44 -1.58 25.37
N SER A 44 1.12 -0.28 25.32
CA SER A 44 1.65 0.73 26.24
C SER A 44 1.31 0.44 27.71
N ALA A 45 0.04 0.09 27.99
CA ALA A 45 -0.40 -0.27 29.34
C ALA A 45 0.31 -1.52 29.90
N LEU A 46 0.73 -2.43 29.01
CA LEU A 46 1.51 -3.63 29.33
C LEU A 46 3.03 -3.37 29.41
N GLY A 47 3.49 -2.13 29.19
CA GLY A 47 4.91 -1.75 29.24
C GLY A 47 5.72 -2.22 28.03
N ARG A 48 5.07 -2.57 26.92
CA ARG A 48 5.73 -2.89 25.64
C ARG A 48 6.06 -1.60 24.87
N SER A 49 7.07 -1.64 24.00
CA SER A 49 7.41 -0.49 23.15
C SER A 49 6.28 -0.18 22.17
N VAL A 50 5.81 1.05 22.22
CA VAL A 50 4.72 1.55 21.37
C VAL A 50 5.20 1.85 19.94
N GLU A 51 6.51 2.09 19.78
CA GLU A 51 7.15 2.44 18.50
C GLU A 51 6.95 1.34 17.44
N SER A 52 7.18 0.07 17.78
CA SER A 52 6.94 -1.06 16.86
C SER A 52 5.44 -1.33 16.60
N CYS A 53 4.57 -1.04 17.59
CA CYS A 53 3.13 -1.22 17.42
C CYS A 53 2.55 -0.22 16.41
N PHE A 54 3.06 1.00 16.45
CA PHE A 54 2.73 2.01 15.47
C PHE A 54 3.43 1.74 14.12
N GLU A 55 4.56 1.04 14.03
CA GLU A 55 5.04 0.58 12.72
C GLU A 55 4.13 -0.49 12.10
N ASP A 56 3.55 -1.37 12.92
CA ASP A 56 2.62 -2.42 12.46
C ASP A 56 1.20 -1.90 12.17
N TYR A 57 0.80 -0.75 12.74
CA TYR A 57 -0.58 -0.23 12.71
C TYR A 57 -0.75 1.31 12.55
N ASP A 58 0.31 2.12 12.70
CA ASP A 58 0.30 3.59 12.58
C ASP A 58 0.72 4.08 11.20
N THR A 59 0.34 5.33 11.01
CA THR A 59 -0.36 5.77 9.86
C THR A 59 0.22 7.03 9.25
N SER A 60 1.43 7.39 9.64
CA SER A 60 2.15 8.48 8.97
C SER A 60 2.37 8.19 7.48
N GLU A 61 2.31 6.92 7.05
CA GLU A 61 2.30 6.50 5.64
C GLU A 61 0.89 6.42 4.99
N TYR A 62 -0.20 6.71 5.73
CA TYR A 62 -1.58 6.47 5.24
C TYR A 62 -2.08 7.54 4.29
N GLY A 63 -1.46 8.73 4.27
CA GLY A 63 -1.74 9.68 3.19
C GLY A 63 -1.46 9.05 1.82
N GLU A 64 -0.36 8.31 1.74
CA GLU A 64 0.06 7.63 0.51
C GLU A 64 -0.74 6.34 0.31
N SER A 65 -0.92 5.51 1.34
CA SER A 65 -1.73 4.29 1.21
C SER A 65 -3.20 4.57 0.88
N TYR A 66 -3.79 5.65 1.38
CA TYR A 66 -5.17 6.04 1.07
C TYR A 66 -5.32 6.36 -0.42
N VAL A 67 -4.46 7.24 -0.94
CA VAL A 67 -4.46 7.62 -2.37
C VAL A 67 -4.23 6.40 -3.26
N CYS A 68 -3.34 5.49 -2.84
CA CYS A 68 -3.07 4.27 -3.59
C CYS A 68 -4.22 3.26 -3.58
N VAL A 69 -5.01 3.18 -2.50
CA VAL A 69 -6.25 2.39 -2.48
C VAL A 69 -7.29 3.01 -3.43
N GLU A 70 -7.44 4.34 -3.42
CA GLU A 70 -8.36 5.02 -4.36
C GLU A 70 -7.96 4.79 -5.81
N GLU A 71 -6.66 4.84 -6.13
CA GLU A 71 -6.16 4.58 -7.48
C GLU A 71 -6.38 3.12 -7.90
N GLY A 72 -6.20 2.17 -6.97
CA GLY A 72 -6.58 0.77 -7.18
C GLY A 72 -8.07 0.62 -7.51
N LEU A 73 -8.94 1.28 -6.73
CA LEU A 73 -10.39 1.26 -6.94
C LEU A 73 -10.83 1.96 -8.23
N ALA A 74 -10.09 2.98 -8.67
CA ALA A 74 -10.35 3.63 -9.95
C ALA A 74 -10.20 2.67 -11.13
N VAL A 75 -9.28 1.70 -11.03
CA VAL A 75 -9.06 0.67 -12.05
C VAL A 75 -9.98 -0.54 -11.86
N GLU A 76 -10.26 -0.93 -10.61
CA GLU A 76 -11.12 -2.08 -10.29
C GLU A 76 -12.11 -1.75 -9.15
N PRO A 77 -13.25 -1.09 -9.46
CA PRO A 77 -14.19 -0.62 -8.45
C PRO A 77 -14.84 -1.74 -7.61
N GLU A 78 -14.93 -2.96 -8.16
CA GLU A 78 -15.50 -4.11 -7.46
C GLU A 78 -14.67 -4.54 -6.25
N ALA A 79 -13.38 -4.14 -6.19
CA ALA A 79 -12.51 -4.38 -5.05
C ALA A 79 -12.96 -3.66 -3.77
N ILE A 80 -13.92 -2.73 -3.84
CA ILE A 80 -14.50 -2.07 -2.66
C ILE A 80 -15.06 -3.07 -1.65
N ALA A 81 -15.57 -4.23 -2.11
CA ALA A 81 -16.05 -5.28 -1.23
C ALA A 81 -14.94 -5.94 -0.39
N HIS A 82 -13.70 -5.98 -0.93
CA HIS A 82 -12.53 -6.40 -0.15
C HIS A 82 -12.19 -5.35 0.91
N ILE A 83 -12.12 -4.08 0.52
CA ILE A 83 -11.82 -2.96 1.42
C ILE A 83 -12.80 -2.87 2.59
N ASP A 84 -14.11 -2.95 2.30
CA ASP A 84 -15.16 -2.95 3.32
C ASP A 84 -15.02 -4.13 4.29
N CYS A 85 -14.68 -5.32 3.79
CA CYS A 85 -14.47 -6.50 4.62
C CYS A 85 -13.26 -6.35 5.55
N VAL A 86 -12.15 -5.83 5.02
CA VAL A 86 -10.94 -5.56 5.80
C VAL A 86 -11.22 -4.49 6.87
N ALA A 87 -11.94 -3.43 6.52
CA ALA A 87 -12.37 -2.39 7.45
C ALA A 87 -13.24 -2.96 8.59
N GLU A 88 -14.20 -3.85 8.26
CA GLU A 88 -15.02 -4.52 9.28
C GLU A 88 -14.15 -5.40 10.21
N SER A 89 -13.08 -6.03 9.68
CA SER A 89 -12.13 -6.78 10.49
C SER A 89 -11.37 -5.89 11.48
N PHE A 90 -10.94 -4.69 11.05
CA PHE A 90 -10.31 -3.71 11.94
C PHE A 90 -11.26 -3.20 13.01
N TRP A 91 -12.52 -2.89 12.68
CA TRP A 91 -13.53 -2.54 13.70
C TRP A 91 -13.80 -3.67 14.70
N LYS A 92 -13.63 -4.94 14.29
CA LYS A 92 -13.72 -6.08 15.22
C LYS A 92 -12.46 -6.21 16.07
N LEU A 93 -11.28 -5.89 15.53
CA LEU A 93 -10.03 -5.82 16.28
C LEU A 93 -10.13 -4.75 17.37
N ASP A 94 -10.46 -3.52 16.99
CA ASP A 94 -10.66 -2.38 17.91
C ASP A 94 -11.59 -2.74 19.07
N ARG A 95 -12.80 -3.22 18.78
CA ARG A 95 -13.79 -3.65 19.79
C ARG A 95 -13.30 -4.79 20.68
N CYS A 96 -12.49 -5.69 20.15
CA CYS A 96 -11.92 -6.80 20.91
C CYS A 96 -10.85 -6.28 21.88
N THR A 97 -9.99 -5.38 21.44
CA THR A 97 -8.89 -4.83 22.25
C THR A 97 -9.35 -3.78 23.26
N SER A 98 -10.35 -2.96 22.94
CA SER A 98 -10.83 -1.86 23.80
C SER A 98 -11.66 -2.27 25.03
N SER A 99 -12.02 -3.55 25.20
CA SER A 99 -12.84 -3.98 26.36
C SER A 99 -12.08 -3.87 27.69
N ASP A 100 -12.83 -3.73 28.81
CA ASP A 100 -12.46 -3.33 30.20
C ASP A 100 -11.11 -3.76 30.82
N SER A 101 -10.36 -4.71 30.25
CA SER A 101 -8.99 -5.05 30.67
C SER A 101 -8.05 -5.25 29.48
N CYS A 102 -6.86 -4.61 29.55
CA CYS A 102 -5.73 -4.92 28.68
C CYS A 102 -4.98 -6.11 29.27
N GLU A 103 -5.26 -7.29 28.74
CA GLU A 103 -4.57 -8.55 29.07
C GLU A 103 -3.78 -9.00 27.84
N GLU A 104 -2.53 -9.41 28.03
CA GLU A 104 -1.60 -9.80 26.96
C GLU A 104 -2.20 -10.92 26.08
N ASP A 105 -2.66 -12.01 26.70
CA ASP A 105 -3.33 -13.13 26.02
C ASP A 105 -4.60 -12.71 25.26
N LYS A 106 -5.27 -11.65 25.69
CA LYS A 106 -6.47 -11.14 25.02
C LYS A 106 -6.08 -10.39 23.74
N VAL A 107 -5.09 -9.49 23.82
CA VAL A 107 -4.63 -8.72 22.67
C VAL A 107 -4.14 -9.64 21.56
N GLU A 108 -3.31 -10.64 21.89
CA GLU A 108 -2.79 -11.60 20.91
C GLU A 108 -3.93 -12.39 20.24
N ARG A 109 -4.90 -12.90 21.00
CA ARG A 109 -6.08 -13.56 20.43
C ARG A 109 -6.93 -12.64 19.54
N CYS A 110 -7.02 -11.35 19.87
CA CYS A 110 -7.74 -10.39 19.04
C CYS A 110 -7.04 -10.19 17.68
N ILE A 111 -5.71 -10.10 17.68
CA ILE A 111 -4.87 -10.01 16.48
C ILE A 111 -5.01 -11.27 15.63
N ASP A 112 -4.86 -12.46 16.22
CA ASP A 112 -5.03 -13.74 15.50
C ASP A 112 -6.40 -13.85 14.81
N GLN A 113 -7.45 -13.43 15.52
CA GLN A 113 -8.80 -13.42 14.95
C GLN A 113 -8.97 -12.40 13.83
N HIS A 114 -8.29 -11.25 13.92
CA HIS A 114 -8.26 -10.25 12.85
C HIS A 114 -7.59 -10.81 11.59
N GLU A 115 -6.42 -11.44 11.72
CA GLU A 115 -5.72 -12.07 10.59
C GLU A 115 -6.58 -13.13 9.90
N VAL A 116 -7.21 -14.01 10.69
CA VAL A 116 -8.13 -15.03 10.16
C VAL A 116 -9.34 -14.40 9.44
N ARG A 117 -9.84 -13.24 9.90
CA ARG A 117 -10.94 -12.53 9.23
C ARG A 117 -10.48 -11.91 7.92
N VAL A 118 -9.29 -11.29 7.89
CA VAL A 118 -8.71 -10.71 6.66
C VAL A 118 -8.52 -11.79 5.60
N LEU A 119 -8.00 -12.97 5.98
CA LEU A 119 -7.85 -14.11 5.05
C LEU A 119 -9.17 -14.64 4.47
N ARG A 120 -10.31 -14.31 5.09
CA ARG A 120 -11.66 -14.66 4.60
C ARG A 120 -12.29 -13.57 3.75
N CYS A 121 -11.68 -12.38 3.69
CA CYS A 121 -12.17 -11.34 2.80
C CYS A 121 -12.03 -11.78 1.35
N PRO A 122 -12.92 -11.30 0.45
CA PRO A 122 -12.81 -11.61 -0.97
C PRO A 122 -11.40 -11.34 -1.48
N SER A 123 -10.76 -12.34 -2.07
CA SER A 123 -9.46 -12.24 -2.73
C SER A 123 -9.62 -12.56 -4.21
N GLY A 124 -8.87 -11.89 -5.08
CA GLY A 124 -9.03 -12.04 -6.53
C GLY A 124 -8.94 -10.74 -7.34
N PHE A 125 -8.79 -9.60 -6.66
CA PHE A 125 -8.62 -8.29 -7.29
C PHE A 125 -7.14 -8.03 -7.64
N ALA A 126 -6.60 -8.86 -8.54
CA ALA A 126 -5.19 -8.77 -8.93
C ALA A 126 -4.86 -7.44 -9.63
N VAL A 127 -5.84 -6.85 -10.34
CA VAL A 127 -5.68 -5.56 -11.01
C VAL A 127 -5.66 -4.43 -10.00
N PHE A 128 -6.58 -4.44 -9.03
CA PHE A 128 -6.58 -3.54 -7.87
C PHE A 128 -5.22 -3.59 -7.15
N GLY A 129 -4.78 -4.78 -6.75
CA GLY A 129 -3.53 -4.95 -6.00
C GLY A 129 -2.30 -4.51 -6.80
N TYR A 130 -2.30 -4.76 -8.11
CA TYR A 130 -1.25 -4.27 -9.00
C TYR A 130 -1.21 -2.73 -9.06
N ALA A 131 -2.36 -2.09 -9.24
CA ALA A 131 -2.46 -0.63 -9.33
C ALA A 131 -2.11 0.05 -8.00
N GLN A 132 -2.62 -0.48 -6.88
CA GLN A 132 -2.25 -0.03 -5.54
C GLN A 132 -0.75 -0.15 -5.30
N GLN A 133 -0.14 -1.31 -5.61
CA GLN A 133 1.30 -1.50 -5.44
C GLN A 133 2.10 -0.54 -6.33
N LEU A 134 1.68 -0.35 -7.58
CA LEU A 134 2.34 0.59 -8.49
C LEU A 134 2.28 2.04 -7.98
N CYS A 135 1.21 2.41 -7.28
CA CYS A 135 1.14 3.70 -6.58
C CYS A 135 2.13 3.78 -5.42
N LEU A 136 2.21 2.75 -4.57
CA LEU A 136 3.17 2.71 -3.46
C LEU A 136 4.62 2.78 -3.98
N ASP A 137 4.94 2.02 -5.03
CA ASP A 137 6.25 2.04 -5.68
C ASP A 137 6.60 3.45 -6.18
N ARG A 138 5.62 4.18 -6.74
CA ARG A 138 5.76 5.58 -7.18
C ARG A 138 6.07 6.52 -6.02
N HIS A 139 5.40 6.35 -4.88
CA HIS A 139 5.66 7.14 -3.68
C HIS A 139 7.05 6.88 -3.12
N GLU A 140 7.50 5.62 -3.06
CA GLU A 140 8.85 5.26 -2.64
C GLU A 140 9.90 5.91 -3.55
N VAL A 141 9.72 5.85 -4.87
CA VAL A 141 10.60 6.51 -5.84
C VAL A 141 10.62 8.03 -5.61
N ALA A 142 9.48 8.62 -5.32
CA ALA A 142 9.36 10.06 -5.09
C ALA A 142 10.08 10.56 -3.82
N ARG A 143 10.44 9.68 -2.87
CA ARG A 143 11.22 10.02 -1.66
C ARG A 143 12.72 10.18 -1.96
N ASP A 144 13.24 9.54 -3.01
CA ASP A 144 14.65 9.65 -3.43
C ASP A 144 14.79 9.39 -4.95
N PRO A 145 14.25 10.29 -5.79
CA PRO A 145 14.05 10.01 -7.21
C PRO A 145 15.35 9.83 -7.98
N VAL A 146 16.40 10.60 -7.64
CA VAL A 146 17.70 10.51 -8.32
C VAL A 146 18.37 9.19 -8.01
N LYS A 147 18.46 8.78 -6.74
CA LYS A 147 19.07 7.50 -6.39
C LYS A 147 18.29 6.35 -7.02
N ARG A 148 16.96 6.36 -6.91
CA ARG A 148 16.08 5.30 -7.43
C ARG A 148 16.17 5.20 -8.95
N TYR A 149 16.17 6.34 -9.66
CA TYR A 149 16.36 6.38 -11.11
C TYR A 149 17.73 5.82 -11.52
N LEU A 150 18.81 6.30 -10.91
CA LEU A 150 20.15 5.83 -11.26
C LEU A 150 20.35 4.36 -10.93
N ASP A 151 19.84 3.86 -9.79
CA ASP A 151 19.89 2.44 -9.45
C ASP A 151 19.17 1.57 -10.49
N ALA A 152 17.97 1.99 -10.91
CA ALA A 152 17.17 1.26 -11.88
C ALA A 152 17.84 1.22 -13.27
N VAL A 153 18.32 2.38 -13.75
CA VAL A 153 18.96 2.54 -15.05
C VAL A 153 20.33 1.83 -15.10
N VAL A 154 21.14 1.93 -14.04
CA VAL A 154 22.41 1.19 -13.91
C VAL A 154 22.18 -0.32 -13.99
N ARG A 155 21.18 -0.85 -13.27
CA ARG A 155 20.86 -2.28 -13.32
C ARG A 155 20.34 -2.71 -14.69
N GLN A 156 19.48 -1.91 -15.31
CA GLN A 156 18.88 -2.22 -16.61
C GLN A 156 19.92 -2.24 -17.74
N HIS A 157 20.82 -1.25 -17.77
CA HIS A 157 21.76 -1.07 -18.88
C HIS A 157 23.18 -1.55 -18.58
N GLY A 158 23.48 -1.92 -17.33
CA GLY A 158 24.81 -2.39 -16.92
C GLY A 158 25.86 -1.28 -16.85
N TYR A 159 25.46 -0.04 -16.53
CA TYR A 159 26.40 1.09 -16.44
C TYR A 159 27.39 0.94 -15.28
N SER A 160 28.59 1.50 -15.44
CA SER A 160 29.65 1.37 -14.44
C SER A 160 29.43 2.26 -13.21
N ALA A 161 30.25 2.02 -12.18
CA ALA A 161 30.31 2.89 -11.02
C ALA A 161 30.87 4.29 -11.36
N ASP A 162 31.74 4.39 -12.37
CA ASP A 162 32.36 5.64 -12.81
C ASP A 162 31.34 6.51 -13.56
N TRP A 163 30.55 5.90 -14.45
CA TRP A 163 29.41 6.58 -15.08
C TRP A 163 28.45 7.14 -14.03
N ARG A 164 28.08 6.33 -13.02
CA ARG A 164 27.20 6.77 -11.93
C ARG A 164 27.81 7.93 -11.16
N THR A 165 29.11 7.90 -10.89
CA THR A 165 29.83 8.96 -10.18
C THR A 165 29.87 10.26 -10.99
N CYS A 166 29.94 10.17 -12.31
CA CYS A 166 29.89 11.32 -13.23
C CYS A 166 28.49 11.96 -13.32
N VAL A 167 27.43 11.14 -13.41
CA VAL A 167 26.06 11.64 -13.64
C VAL A 167 25.40 12.13 -12.35
N ARG A 168 25.65 11.46 -11.22
CA ARG A 168 24.91 11.67 -9.98
C ARG A 168 24.90 13.12 -9.47
N PRO A 169 26.02 13.86 -9.41
CA PRO A 169 26.02 15.20 -8.83
C PRO A 169 25.10 16.17 -9.60
N VAL A 170 25.09 16.06 -10.93
CA VAL A 170 24.22 16.90 -11.79
C VAL A 170 22.76 16.49 -11.61
N PHE A 171 22.47 15.19 -11.51
CA PHE A 171 21.09 14.74 -11.30
C PHE A 171 20.56 15.15 -9.92
N GLU A 172 21.40 15.16 -8.88
CA GLU A 172 21.05 15.68 -7.55
C GLU A 172 20.82 17.20 -7.57
N GLU A 173 21.61 17.96 -8.33
CA GLU A 173 21.39 19.41 -8.51
C GLU A 173 20.05 19.71 -9.22
N TYR A 174 19.64 18.84 -10.14
CA TYR A 174 18.43 18.98 -10.96
C TYR A 174 17.33 17.97 -10.60
N GLU A 175 17.25 17.56 -9.33
CA GLU A 175 16.35 16.49 -8.84
C GLU A 175 14.89 16.68 -9.30
N PHE A 176 14.40 17.93 -9.27
CA PHE A 176 13.04 18.27 -9.69
C PHE A 176 12.72 17.80 -11.12
N TYR A 177 13.68 17.87 -12.04
CA TYR A 177 13.53 17.41 -13.42
C TYR A 177 13.63 15.90 -13.57
N VAL A 178 14.23 15.22 -12.59
CA VAL A 178 14.38 13.75 -12.56
C VAL A 178 13.16 13.09 -11.95
N ARG A 179 12.47 13.76 -11.03
CA ARG A 179 11.34 13.23 -10.26
C ARG A 179 10.26 12.60 -11.14
N ASP A 180 9.66 13.34 -12.05
CA ASP A 180 8.52 12.84 -12.84
C ASP A 180 8.90 11.68 -13.79
N PRO A 181 10.02 11.76 -14.55
CA PRO A 181 10.53 10.61 -15.28
C PRO A 181 10.80 9.39 -14.39
N ALA A 182 11.39 9.60 -13.21
CA ALA A 182 11.74 8.52 -12.28
C ALA A 182 10.49 7.84 -11.73
N VAL A 183 9.56 8.61 -11.18
CA VAL A 183 8.29 8.12 -10.63
C VAL A 183 7.54 7.31 -11.69
N CYS A 184 7.50 7.78 -12.93
CA CYS A 184 6.84 7.03 -14.00
C CYS A 184 7.58 5.74 -14.40
N ALA A 185 8.89 5.80 -14.63
CA ALA A 185 9.62 4.71 -15.28
C ALA A 185 10.16 3.64 -14.31
N VAL A 186 10.66 4.05 -13.14
CA VAL A 186 11.40 3.17 -12.22
C VAL A 186 10.59 1.94 -11.78
N PRO A 187 9.30 2.05 -11.39
CA PRO A 187 8.54 0.87 -10.97
C PRO A 187 8.45 -0.22 -12.06
N HIS A 188 8.40 0.19 -13.34
CA HIS A 188 8.38 -0.73 -14.47
C HIS A 188 9.76 -1.34 -14.74
N ILE A 189 10.84 -0.55 -14.61
CA ILE A 189 12.21 -1.01 -14.74
C ILE A 189 12.56 -2.01 -13.63
N ASP A 190 12.17 -1.75 -12.38
CA ASP A 190 12.41 -2.65 -11.25
C ASP A 190 11.71 -4.01 -11.47
N ARG A 191 10.47 -4.01 -11.96
CA ARG A 191 9.73 -5.24 -12.30
C ARG A 191 10.36 -5.99 -13.45
N TYR A 192 10.84 -5.29 -14.48
CA TYR A 192 11.61 -5.90 -15.57
C TYR A 192 12.88 -6.58 -15.02
N ASN A 193 13.66 -5.88 -14.22
CA ASN A 193 14.89 -6.40 -13.62
C ASN A 193 14.62 -7.63 -12.73
N GLU A 194 13.55 -7.59 -11.95
CA GLU A 194 13.11 -8.72 -11.12
C GLU A 194 12.71 -9.93 -11.98
N CYS A 195 11.90 -9.72 -13.03
CA CYS A 195 11.51 -10.77 -13.97
C CYS A 195 12.72 -11.43 -14.65
N VAL A 196 13.70 -10.62 -15.12
CA VAL A 196 14.94 -11.12 -15.71
C VAL A 196 15.74 -11.94 -14.69
N ARG A 197 15.76 -11.52 -13.42
CA ARG A 197 16.45 -12.22 -12.33
C ARG A 197 15.78 -13.54 -11.94
N THR A 198 14.44 -13.60 -11.93
CA THR A 198 13.69 -14.82 -11.59
C THR A 198 13.61 -15.81 -12.74
N GLY A 199 13.85 -15.35 -13.98
CA GLY A 199 13.83 -16.20 -15.18
C GLY A 199 12.41 -16.47 -15.69
N ASP A 200 11.45 -15.63 -15.34
CA ASP A 200 10.09 -15.72 -15.85
C ASP A 200 10.05 -15.18 -17.29
N GLY A 201 9.34 -15.87 -18.20
CA GLY A 201 9.35 -15.52 -19.63
C GLY A 201 8.72 -14.15 -19.97
N ASP A 202 9.08 -13.62 -21.14
CA ASP A 202 8.64 -12.35 -21.74
C ASP A 202 8.60 -11.14 -20.77
N CYS A 203 9.76 -10.79 -20.21
CA CYS A 203 9.93 -9.62 -19.35
C CYS A 203 9.84 -8.29 -20.09
N GLU A 204 10.17 -8.26 -21.39
CA GLU A 204 10.24 -7.04 -22.21
C GLU A 204 8.92 -6.25 -22.22
N ARG A 205 7.78 -6.96 -22.17
CA ARG A 205 6.46 -6.32 -22.10
C ARG A 205 6.32 -5.38 -20.90
N LEU A 206 7.05 -5.60 -19.81
CA LEU A 206 7.04 -4.78 -18.60
C LEU A 206 7.65 -3.39 -18.83
N LEU A 207 8.48 -3.21 -19.87
CA LEU A 207 9.04 -1.91 -20.24
C LEU A 207 8.11 -1.11 -21.17
N THR A 208 7.11 -1.73 -21.79
CA THR A 208 6.17 -1.02 -22.71
C THR A 208 5.57 0.26 -22.09
N PRO A 209 5.13 0.28 -20.81
CA PRO A 209 4.60 1.48 -20.19
C PRO A 209 5.60 2.64 -20.11
N THR A 210 6.92 2.38 -20.08
CA THR A 210 7.93 3.45 -19.95
C THR A 210 8.02 4.34 -21.18
N PHE A 211 7.51 3.89 -22.34
CA PHE A 211 7.49 4.70 -23.57
C PHE A 211 6.54 5.91 -23.48
N SER A 212 5.60 5.88 -22.54
CA SER A 212 4.68 6.99 -22.27
C SER A 212 5.17 7.91 -21.15
N CYS A 213 6.31 7.60 -20.53
CA CYS A 213 6.85 8.41 -19.45
C CYS A 213 7.46 9.73 -19.96
N PRO A 214 7.41 10.81 -19.16
CA PRO A 214 8.12 12.03 -19.47
C PRO A 214 9.62 11.75 -19.67
N SER A 215 10.22 12.34 -20.69
CA SER A 215 11.66 12.30 -20.90
C SER A 215 12.36 13.28 -19.97
N LEU A 216 13.63 13.01 -19.65
CA LEU A 216 14.51 14.01 -19.06
C LEU A 216 14.66 15.22 -20.01
N PRO A 217 14.89 16.44 -19.49
CA PRO A 217 15.31 17.57 -20.29
C PRO A 217 16.56 17.25 -21.11
N GLN A 218 16.66 17.84 -22.30
CA GLN A 218 17.77 17.59 -23.23
C GLN A 218 19.14 17.84 -22.60
N GLU A 219 19.27 18.88 -21.76
CA GLU A 219 20.52 19.21 -21.05
C GLU A 219 21.03 18.06 -20.16
N LEU A 220 20.12 17.35 -19.49
CA LEU A 220 20.48 16.18 -18.66
C LEU A 220 20.79 14.95 -19.53
N LEU A 221 20.11 14.79 -20.67
CA LEU A 221 20.42 13.73 -21.63
C LEU A 221 21.81 13.92 -22.26
N ASP A 222 22.16 15.15 -22.62
CA ASP A 222 23.48 15.51 -23.17
C ASP A 222 24.58 15.29 -22.12
N TRP A 223 24.29 15.57 -20.84
CA TRP A 223 25.20 15.27 -19.73
C TRP A 223 25.43 13.76 -19.57
N GLN A 224 24.35 12.96 -19.56
CA GLN A 224 24.45 11.51 -19.53
C GLN A 224 25.30 10.97 -20.69
N ALA A 225 25.12 11.51 -21.90
CA ALA A 225 25.90 11.17 -23.08
C ALA A 225 27.40 11.43 -22.88
N THR A 226 27.76 12.58 -22.30
CA THR A 226 29.16 12.94 -22.02
C THR A 226 29.80 11.98 -21.03
N CYS A 227 29.06 11.50 -20.03
CA CYS A 227 29.56 10.54 -19.06
C CYS A 227 29.81 9.14 -19.65
N PHE A 228 29.19 8.78 -20.79
CA PHE A 228 29.52 7.53 -21.51
C PHE A 228 30.86 7.59 -22.23
N GLU A 229 31.29 8.78 -22.65
CA GLU A 229 32.60 8.94 -23.30
C GLU A 229 33.77 8.80 -22.32
N LEU A 230 33.47 8.67 -21.03
CA LEU A 230 34.42 8.49 -19.93
C LEU A 230 34.49 7.03 -19.42
N ASP A 231 33.60 6.15 -19.89
CA ASP A 231 33.50 4.73 -19.54
C ASP A 231 34.31 3.85 -20.51
#